data_AF-A0A349EBY4-F1
#
_entry.id   AF-A0A349EBY4-F1
#
_cell.length_a   1.000
_cell.length_b   1.000
_cell.length_c   1.000
_cell.angle_alpha   90.00
_cell.angle_beta   90.00
_cell.angle_gamma   90.00
#
_symmetry.space_group_name_H-M   'P 1'
#
loop_
_entity.id
_entity.type
_entity.pdbx_description
1 polymer ?
#
loop_
_entity_poly.entity_id
_entity_poly.type
_entity_poly.pdbx_seq_one_letter_code
_entity_poly.pdbx_strand_id
1 'polypeptide(L)'
;MKYRLELSEFRLFPIASKSRAILVTVAMLTLASCASQGAREAELAAVEAERIAMEQEAAQVAVEQERARAAQLQRQREQAEAERARVQAQRDRQLAEARARAEAERQVAEAEEQRERERLAAIVAVEAQRQEKLDRIAALEQQIASIQTDVVDEESRTASLAQAVEVAEELLVVLEDEQNKYENTDEAGNTLEPLAKDLIAELESRKDELLRQSNSQ
;
A
#
# COMPACT_ATOMS: atom_id res chain seq x y z
N MET A 1 -93.00 -27.82 89.27
CA MET A 1 -93.81 -29.05 89.40
C MET A 1 -93.01 -30.10 90.18
N LYS A 2 -93.69 -30.81 91.09
CA LYS A 2 -93.29 -32.08 91.75
C LYS A 2 -92.80 -33.10 90.70
N TYR A 3 -91.89 -34.05 90.99
CA TYR A 3 -92.06 -35.20 91.90
C TYR A 3 -90.72 -35.67 92.52
N ARG A 4 -90.67 -35.85 93.87
CA ARG A 4 -90.53 -37.10 94.68
C ARG A 4 -89.23 -37.91 94.44
N LEU A 5 -88.26 -38.00 95.38
CA LEU A 5 -88.19 -38.75 96.68
C LEU A 5 -88.21 -40.29 96.45
N GLU A 6 -87.22 -41.11 96.87
CA GLU A 6 -86.74 -41.36 98.25
C GLU A 6 -85.45 -42.23 98.39
N LEU A 7 -84.76 -42.05 99.55
CA LEU A 7 -84.06 -42.99 100.48
C LEU A 7 -83.01 -44.04 100.00
N SER A 8 -81.94 -44.40 100.71
CA SER A 8 -81.64 -44.42 102.17
C SER A 8 -80.14 -44.65 102.51
N GLU A 9 -79.75 -44.11 103.67
CA GLU A 9 -78.84 -44.57 104.76
C GLU A 9 -77.46 -45.27 104.55
N PHE A 10 -76.40 -44.72 105.17
CA PHE A 10 -75.89 -45.17 106.50
C PHE A 10 -74.85 -44.19 107.09
N ARG A 11 -74.95 -43.95 108.40
CA ARG A 11 -74.07 -43.08 109.22
C ARG A 11 -72.83 -43.85 109.71
N LEU A 12 -71.73 -43.15 110.02
CA LEU A 12 -71.16 -43.07 111.38
C LEU A 12 -69.98 -42.06 111.45
N PHE A 13 -70.09 -41.19 112.46
CA PHE A 13 -69.19 -40.15 112.98
C PHE A 13 -67.81 -40.69 113.47
N PRO A 14 -66.94 -39.85 114.07
CA PRO A 14 -66.16 -38.72 113.56
C PRO A 14 -64.64 -38.97 113.82
N ILE A 15 -63.73 -38.03 113.54
CA ILE A 15 -62.49 -37.70 114.29
C ILE A 15 -61.48 -36.97 113.39
N ALA A 16 -61.10 -35.78 113.85
CA ALA A 16 -59.83 -35.05 113.67
C ALA A 16 -59.31 -34.76 112.24
N SER A 17 -59.59 -33.54 111.78
CA SER A 17 -58.71 -32.47 111.22
C SER A 17 -57.24 -32.68 110.81
N LYS A 18 -56.65 -33.88 110.83
CA LYS A 18 -55.21 -34.11 110.56
C LYS A 18 -54.89 -34.59 109.13
N SER A 19 -55.86 -35.07 108.35
CA SER A 19 -55.62 -35.65 107.01
C SER A 19 -55.49 -34.61 105.87
N ARG A 20 -56.06 -33.41 106.03
CA ARG A 20 -55.92 -32.31 105.05
C ARG A 20 -54.50 -31.71 105.01
N ALA A 21 -53.83 -31.66 106.16
CA ALA A 21 -52.47 -31.14 106.25
C ALA A 21 -51.44 -32.07 105.58
N ILE A 22 -51.67 -33.39 105.62
CA ILE A 22 -50.78 -34.40 105.03
C ILE A 22 -50.85 -34.37 103.50
N LEU A 23 -52.04 -34.18 102.92
CA LEU A 23 -52.21 -34.13 101.46
C LEU A 23 -51.61 -32.85 100.84
N VAL A 24 -51.66 -31.73 101.55
CA VAL A 24 -51.04 -30.47 101.12
C VAL A 24 -49.52 -30.49 101.27
N THR A 25 -49.00 -31.10 102.34
CA THR A 25 -47.54 -31.24 102.53
C THR A 25 -46.92 -32.20 101.54
N VAL A 26 -47.57 -33.32 101.20
CA VAL A 26 -47.09 -34.25 100.16
C VAL A 26 -47.10 -33.60 98.77
N ALA A 27 -48.13 -32.82 98.43
CA ALA A 27 -48.18 -32.08 97.16
C ALA A 27 -47.10 -30.98 97.05
N MET A 28 -46.79 -30.27 98.15
CA MET A 28 -45.70 -29.28 98.18
C MET A 28 -44.31 -29.91 98.10
N LEU A 29 -44.09 -31.10 98.67
CA LEU A 29 -42.82 -31.82 98.61
C LEU A 29 -42.50 -32.33 97.19
N THR A 30 -43.50 -32.74 96.41
CA THR A 30 -43.30 -33.10 95.00
C THR A 30 -43.02 -31.89 94.10
N LEU A 31 -43.63 -30.74 94.37
CA LEU A 31 -43.38 -29.50 93.62
C LEU A 31 -41.99 -28.89 93.92
N ALA A 32 -41.52 -28.98 95.16
CA ALA A 32 -40.18 -28.53 95.54
C ALA A 32 -39.06 -29.41 94.94
N SER A 33 -39.32 -30.71 94.75
CA SER A 33 -38.40 -31.61 94.03
C SER A 33 -38.33 -31.30 92.52
N CYS A 34 -39.47 -30.96 91.90
CA CYS A 34 -39.50 -30.53 90.49
C CYS A 34 -38.85 -29.14 90.28
N ALA A 35 -38.95 -28.23 91.24
CA ALA A 35 -38.29 -26.92 91.16
C ALA A 35 -36.76 -27.02 91.30
N SER A 36 -36.25 -27.96 92.10
CA SER A 36 -34.81 -28.19 92.29
C SER A 36 -34.17 -28.95 91.12
N GLN A 37 -34.88 -29.94 90.55
CA GLN A 37 -34.42 -30.63 89.35
C GLN A 37 -34.51 -29.75 88.10
N GLY A 38 -35.58 -28.95 87.95
CA GLY A 38 -35.70 -27.97 86.88
C GLY A 38 -34.67 -26.84 86.93
N ALA A 39 -34.24 -26.42 88.13
CA ALA A 39 -33.18 -25.42 88.28
C ALA A 39 -31.79 -25.97 87.88
N ARG A 40 -31.46 -27.23 88.23
CA ARG A 40 -30.22 -27.88 87.81
C ARG A 40 -30.20 -28.24 86.32
N GLU A 41 -31.33 -28.68 85.76
CA GLU A 41 -31.46 -28.90 84.32
C GLU A 41 -31.40 -27.58 83.53
N ALA A 42 -31.94 -26.48 84.07
CA ALA A 42 -31.80 -25.16 83.47
C ALA A 42 -30.36 -24.62 83.51
N GLU A 43 -29.61 -24.89 84.59
CA GLU A 43 -28.18 -24.51 84.70
C GLU A 43 -27.30 -25.33 83.75
N LEU A 44 -27.53 -26.64 83.64
CA LEU A 44 -26.85 -27.51 82.66
C LEU A 44 -27.21 -27.12 81.21
N ALA A 45 -28.48 -26.81 80.94
CA ALA A 45 -28.91 -26.33 79.63
C ALA A 45 -28.32 -24.95 79.28
N ALA A 46 -28.13 -24.06 80.26
CA ALA A 46 -27.46 -22.78 80.05
C ALA A 46 -25.97 -22.96 79.71
N VAL A 47 -25.26 -23.88 80.40
CA VAL A 47 -23.85 -24.19 80.12
C VAL A 47 -23.67 -24.90 78.77
N GLU A 48 -24.57 -25.80 78.39
CA GLU A 48 -24.56 -26.42 77.05
C GLU A 48 -24.92 -25.42 75.96
N ALA A 49 -25.87 -24.51 76.20
CA ALA A 49 -26.19 -23.43 75.26
C ALA A 49 -25.00 -22.47 75.06
N GLU A 50 -24.24 -22.16 76.12
CA GLU A 50 -23.02 -21.35 76.04
C GLU A 50 -21.91 -22.07 75.26
N ARG A 51 -21.73 -23.39 75.47
CA ARG A 51 -20.80 -24.21 74.67
C ARG A 51 -21.18 -24.26 73.19
N ILE A 52 -22.45 -24.48 72.88
CA ILE A 52 -22.95 -24.52 71.50
C ILE A 52 -22.83 -23.14 70.85
N ALA A 53 -23.09 -22.06 71.59
CA ALA A 53 -22.87 -20.70 71.11
C ALA A 53 -21.38 -20.44 70.80
N MET A 54 -20.46 -20.84 71.68
CA MET A 54 -19.02 -20.77 71.42
C MET A 54 -18.58 -21.62 70.21
N GLU A 55 -19.12 -22.83 70.05
CA GLU A 55 -18.81 -23.68 68.89
C GLU A 55 -19.38 -23.09 67.58
N GLN A 56 -20.57 -22.47 67.62
CA GLN A 56 -21.15 -21.78 66.47
C GLN A 56 -20.37 -20.53 66.10
N GLU A 57 -19.92 -19.74 67.08
CA GLU A 57 -19.05 -18.58 66.83
C GLU A 57 -17.69 -19.02 66.26
N ALA A 58 -17.07 -20.06 66.81
CA ALA A 58 -15.84 -20.62 66.27
C ALA A 58 -16.01 -21.15 64.83
N ALA A 59 -17.15 -21.79 64.53
CA ALA A 59 -17.48 -22.24 63.18
C ALA A 59 -17.71 -21.07 62.21
N GLN A 60 -18.37 -19.99 62.64
CA GLN A 60 -18.57 -18.78 61.84
C GLN A 60 -17.25 -18.08 61.53
N VAL A 61 -16.38 -17.93 62.53
CA VAL A 61 -15.04 -17.35 62.35
C VAL A 61 -14.19 -18.18 61.40
N ALA A 62 -14.26 -19.51 61.46
CA ALA A 62 -13.55 -20.39 60.53
C ALA A 62 -14.06 -20.21 59.08
N VAL A 63 -15.38 -20.12 58.88
CA VAL A 63 -15.98 -19.88 57.56
C VAL A 63 -15.60 -18.50 57.02
N GLU A 64 -15.59 -17.46 57.85
CA GLU A 64 -15.15 -16.12 57.45
C GLU A 64 -13.67 -16.06 57.10
N GLN A 65 -12.81 -16.75 57.86
CA GLN A 65 -11.39 -16.86 57.53
C GLN A 65 -11.17 -17.55 56.17
N GLU A 66 -11.88 -18.64 55.89
CA GLU A 66 -11.77 -19.32 54.58
C GLU A 66 -12.28 -18.44 53.43
N ARG A 67 -13.37 -17.69 53.63
CA ARG A 67 -13.85 -16.70 52.65
C ARG A 67 -12.83 -15.58 52.43
N ALA A 68 -12.20 -15.08 53.50
CA ALA A 68 -11.17 -14.06 53.40
C ALA A 68 -9.92 -14.56 52.64
N ARG A 69 -9.49 -15.80 52.89
CA ARG A 69 -8.39 -16.47 52.17
C ARG A 69 -8.72 -16.67 50.69
N ALA A 70 -9.93 -17.17 50.38
CA ALA A 70 -10.39 -17.33 49.01
C ALA A 70 -10.43 -15.99 48.26
N ALA A 71 -10.95 -14.94 48.90
CA ALA A 71 -10.98 -13.59 48.32
C ALA A 71 -9.60 -12.96 48.14
N GLN A 72 -8.62 -13.28 48.99
CA GLN A 72 -7.22 -12.87 48.79
C GLN A 72 -6.58 -13.61 47.62
N LEU A 73 -6.78 -14.92 47.52
CA LEU A 73 -6.26 -15.71 46.41
C LEU A 73 -6.86 -15.29 45.06
N GLN A 74 -8.15 -14.97 45.03
CA GLN A 74 -8.84 -14.43 43.86
C GLN A 74 -8.20 -13.12 43.40
N ARG A 75 -8.00 -12.17 44.33
CA ARG A 75 -7.35 -10.88 44.04
C ARG A 75 -5.91 -11.04 43.55
N GLN A 76 -5.15 -11.98 44.09
CA GLN A 76 -3.79 -12.28 43.60
C GLN A 76 -3.80 -12.82 42.16
N ARG A 77 -4.76 -13.70 41.83
CA ARG A 77 -4.91 -14.22 40.45
C ARG A 77 -5.29 -13.12 39.47
N GLU A 78 -6.27 -12.29 39.83
CA GLU A 78 -6.69 -11.14 39.00
C GLU A 78 -5.54 -10.15 38.78
N GLN A 79 -4.72 -9.87 39.80
CA GLN A 79 -3.53 -9.03 39.66
C GLN A 79 -2.49 -9.67 38.75
N ALA A 80 -2.22 -10.97 38.90
CA ALA A 80 -1.27 -11.68 38.05
C ALA A 80 -1.73 -11.73 36.58
N GLU A 81 -3.04 -11.91 36.33
CA GLU A 81 -3.62 -11.86 34.98
C GLU A 81 -3.56 -10.46 34.39
N ALA A 82 -3.91 -9.43 35.18
CA ALA A 82 -3.81 -8.03 34.75
C ALA A 82 -2.36 -7.63 34.43
N GLU A 83 -1.38 -8.08 35.22
CA GLU A 83 0.04 -7.84 34.95
C GLU A 83 0.51 -8.55 33.69
N ARG A 84 0.13 -9.82 33.49
CA ARG A 84 0.41 -10.56 32.24
C ARG A 84 -0.20 -9.87 31.02
N ALA A 85 -1.44 -9.42 31.12
CA ALA A 85 -2.12 -8.69 30.05
C ALA A 85 -1.41 -7.37 29.72
N ARG A 86 -0.93 -6.62 30.73
CA ARG A 86 -0.13 -5.41 30.53
C ARG A 86 1.19 -5.69 29.82
N VAL A 87 1.91 -6.73 30.25
CA VAL A 87 3.19 -7.12 29.63
C VAL A 87 2.98 -7.58 28.19
N GLN A 88 1.95 -8.36 27.91
CA GLN A 88 1.60 -8.77 26.53
C GLN A 88 1.24 -7.56 25.67
N ALA A 89 0.36 -6.67 26.15
CA ALA A 89 -0.02 -5.46 25.43
C ALA A 89 1.20 -4.56 25.14
N GLN A 90 2.17 -4.47 26.06
CA GLN A 90 3.40 -3.72 25.84
C GLN A 90 4.30 -4.38 24.79
N ARG A 91 4.43 -5.71 24.80
CA ARG A 91 5.17 -6.46 23.77
C ARG A 91 4.53 -6.31 22.40
N ASP A 92 3.20 -6.41 22.33
CA ASP A 92 2.46 -6.26 21.08
C ASP A 92 2.63 -4.86 20.49
N ARG A 93 2.61 -3.82 21.34
CA ARG A 93 2.92 -2.45 20.92
C ARG A 93 4.34 -2.32 20.39
N GLN A 94 5.33 -2.88 21.10
CA GLN A 94 6.73 -2.85 20.64
C GLN A 94 6.92 -3.58 19.30
N LEU A 95 6.26 -4.74 19.12
CA LEU A 95 6.30 -5.48 17.87
C LEU A 95 5.59 -4.72 16.74
N ALA A 96 4.45 -4.09 17.02
CA ALA A 96 3.73 -3.28 16.05
C ALA A 96 4.56 -2.05 15.62
N GLU A 97 5.18 -1.36 16.57
CA GLU A 97 6.09 -0.23 16.29
C GLU A 97 7.32 -0.68 15.50
N ALA A 98 7.93 -1.81 15.85
CA ALA A 98 9.06 -2.35 15.11
C ALA A 98 8.69 -2.72 13.67
N ARG A 99 7.52 -3.32 13.46
CA ARG A 99 6.99 -3.63 12.12
C ARG A 99 6.71 -2.36 11.33
N ALA A 100 6.05 -1.37 11.94
CA ALA A 100 5.77 -0.10 11.30
C ALA A 100 7.06 0.64 10.87
N ARG A 101 8.12 0.59 11.69
CA ARG A 101 9.43 1.14 11.34
C ARG A 101 10.07 0.38 10.18
N ALA A 102 10.07 -0.95 10.23
CA ALA A 102 10.63 -1.78 9.15
C ALA A 102 9.87 -1.59 7.83
N GLU A 103 8.55 -1.44 7.86
CA GLU A 103 7.74 -1.13 6.67
C GLU A 103 8.03 0.27 6.14
N ALA A 104 8.14 1.27 7.02
CA ALA A 104 8.50 2.63 6.62
C ALA A 104 9.90 2.68 5.98
N GLU A 105 10.89 1.98 6.53
CA GLU A 105 12.23 1.87 5.95
C GLU A 105 12.20 1.21 4.56
N ARG A 106 11.42 0.14 4.39
CA ARG A 106 11.23 -0.50 3.07
C ARG A 106 10.60 0.43 2.06
N GLN A 107 9.55 1.15 2.44
CA GLN A 107 8.89 2.11 1.55
C GLN A 107 9.84 3.23 1.11
N VAL A 108 10.67 3.72 2.03
CA VAL A 108 11.69 4.73 1.69
C VAL A 108 12.73 4.15 0.73
N ALA A 109 13.23 2.94 0.98
CA ALA A 109 14.19 2.28 0.10
C ALA A 109 13.63 2.02 -1.31
N GLU A 110 12.40 1.50 -1.39
CA GLU A 110 11.70 1.27 -2.67
C GLU A 110 11.44 2.58 -3.43
N ALA A 111 11.07 3.66 -2.73
CA ALA A 111 10.86 4.97 -3.34
C ALA A 111 12.17 5.57 -3.88
N GLU A 112 13.28 5.41 -3.17
CA GLU A 112 14.60 5.83 -3.67
C GLU A 112 15.02 4.99 -4.88
N GLU A 113 14.85 3.66 -4.85
CA GLU A 113 15.15 2.80 -6.00
C GLU A 113 14.31 3.17 -7.22
N GLN A 114 13.02 3.48 -7.04
CA GLN A 114 12.15 3.95 -8.13
C GLN A 114 12.65 5.27 -8.71
N ARG A 115 13.03 6.24 -7.87
CA ARG A 115 13.61 7.52 -8.32
C ARG A 115 14.90 7.31 -9.10
N GLU A 116 15.77 6.40 -8.66
CA GLU A 116 17.00 6.08 -9.37
C GLU A 116 16.70 5.45 -10.74
N ARG A 117 15.77 4.50 -10.80
CA ARG A 117 15.33 3.89 -12.06
C ARG A 117 14.73 4.92 -13.01
N GLU A 118 13.88 5.82 -12.52
CA GLU A 118 13.31 6.91 -13.30
C GLU A 118 14.39 7.87 -13.83
N ARG A 119 15.37 8.23 -12.99
CA ARG A 119 16.51 9.06 -13.42
C ARG A 119 17.32 8.38 -14.52
N LEU A 120 17.65 7.11 -14.36
CA LEU A 120 18.38 6.35 -15.37
C LEU A 120 17.57 6.21 -16.66
N ALA A 121 16.28 5.91 -16.56
CA ALA A 121 15.38 5.85 -17.71
C ALA A 121 15.30 7.20 -18.44
N ALA A 122 15.25 8.32 -17.71
CA ALA A 122 15.26 9.65 -18.29
C ALA A 122 16.57 9.96 -19.02
N ILE A 123 17.73 9.57 -18.45
CA ILE A 123 19.04 9.72 -19.10
C ILE A 123 19.08 8.92 -20.41
N VAL A 124 18.70 7.64 -20.36
CA VAL A 124 18.67 6.77 -21.55
C VAL A 124 17.74 7.31 -22.62
N ALA A 125 16.57 7.84 -22.24
CA ALA A 125 15.64 8.44 -23.19
C ALA A 125 16.23 9.69 -23.87
N VAL A 126 16.91 10.55 -23.12
CA VAL A 126 17.60 11.74 -23.67
C VAL A 126 18.74 11.34 -24.59
N GLU A 127 19.53 10.32 -24.21
CA GLU A 127 20.61 9.80 -25.04
C GLU A 127 20.10 9.18 -26.34
N ALA A 128 19.01 8.42 -26.28
CA ALA A 128 18.37 7.85 -27.48
C ALA A 128 17.87 8.96 -28.43
N GLN A 129 17.22 10.00 -27.90
CA GLN A 129 16.81 11.16 -28.70
C GLN A 129 18.01 11.91 -29.29
N ARG A 130 19.11 12.02 -28.54
CA ARG A 130 20.34 12.64 -29.05
C ARG A 130 20.91 11.82 -30.20
N GLN A 131 20.93 10.50 -30.08
CA GLN A 131 21.45 9.61 -31.13
C GLN A 131 20.60 9.70 -32.39
N GLU A 132 19.27 9.66 -32.28
CA GLU A 132 18.36 9.82 -33.43
C GLU A 132 18.61 11.14 -34.18
N LYS A 133 18.82 12.23 -33.44
CA LYS A 133 19.15 13.54 -34.03
C LYS A 133 20.50 13.51 -34.75
N LEU A 134 21.50 12.84 -34.20
CA LEU A 134 22.81 12.71 -34.85
C LEU A 134 22.73 11.87 -36.12
N ASP A 135 21.97 10.77 -36.09
CA ASP A 135 21.74 9.92 -37.28
C ASP A 135 21.02 10.72 -38.37
N ARG A 136 20.05 11.56 -37.99
CA ARG A 136 19.36 12.47 -38.91
C ARG A 136 20.30 13.52 -39.49
N ILE A 137 21.22 14.09 -38.69
CA ILE A 137 22.22 15.04 -39.16
C ILE A 137 23.14 14.36 -40.18
N ALA A 138 23.68 13.17 -39.88
CA ALA A 138 24.54 12.44 -40.80
C ALA A 138 23.84 12.12 -42.13
N ALA A 139 22.57 11.74 -42.09
CA ALA A 139 21.78 11.51 -43.30
C ALA A 139 21.57 12.80 -44.12
N LEU A 140 21.39 13.95 -43.47
CA LEU A 140 21.27 15.23 -44.14
C LEU A 140 22.61 15.71 -44.71
N GLU A 141 23.72 15.51 -44.00
CA GLU A 141 25.06 15.82 -44.50
C GLU A 141 25.39 15.02 -45.76
N GLN A 142 25.02 13.73 -45.79
CA GLN A 142 25.16 12.91 -46.99
C GLN A 142 24.29 13.42 -48.15
N GLN A 143 23.05 13.83 -47.88
CA GLN A 143 22.18 14.42 -48.91
C GLN A 143 22.75 15.73 -49.45
N ILE A 144 23.28 16.60 -48.58
CA ILE A 144 23.91 17.85 -48.99
C ILE A 144 25.13 17.57 -49.87
N ALA A 145 25.98 16.61 -49.50
CA ALA A 145 27.15 16.26 -50.29
C ALA A 145 26.77 15.72 -51.69
N SER A 146 25.71 14.90 -51.77
CA SER A 146 25.17 14.44 -53.06
C SER A 146 24.67 15.61 -53.90
N ILE A 147 23.81 16.47 -53.34
CA ILE A 147 23.25 17.63 -54.06
C ILE A 147 24.37 18.58 -54.51
N GLN A 148 25.40 18.78 -53.69
CA GLN A 148 26.53 19.62 -54.07
C GLN A 148 27.30 19.05 -55.27
N THR A 149 27.42 17.73 -55.36
CA THR A 149 28.03 17.08 -56.52
C THR A 149 27.17 17.28 -57.76
N ASP A 150 25.86 17.01 -57.65
CA ASP A 150 24.91 17.18 -58.76
C ASP A 150 24.88 18.64 -59.26
N VAL A 151 24.95 19.62 -58.36
CA VAL A 151 25.01 21.05 -58.72
C VAL A 151 26.28 21.39 -59.49
N VAL A 152 27.44 20.88 -59.06
CA VAL A 152 28.71 21.12 -59.76
C VAL A 152 28.69 20.51 -61.17
N ASP A 153 28.14 19.30 -61.30
CA ASP A 153 28.02 18.63 -62.60
C ASP A 153 27.06 19.40 -63.53
N GLU A 154 25.90 19.85 -63.03
CA GLU A 154 24.95 20.67 -63.79
C GLU A 154 25.50 22.06 -64.16
N GLU A 155 26.29 22.69 -63.28
CA GLU A 155 26.97 23.95 -63.58
C GLU A 155 28.00 23.78 -64.71
N SER A 156 28.81 22.71 -64.67
CA SER A 156 29.77 22.39 -65.73
C SER A 156 29.07 22.05 -67.05
N ARG A 157 27.97 21.31 -66.99
CA ARG A 157 27.13 20.99 -68.15
C ARG A 157 26.54 22.25 -68.78
N THR A 158 26.01 23.15 -67.96
CA THR A 158 25.44 24.42 -68.40
C THR A 158 26.50 25.33 -69.02
N ALA A 159 27.71 25.39 -68.43
CA ALA A 159 28.83 26.14 -68.99
C ALA A 159 29.25 25.62 -70.37
N SER A 160 29.31 24.29 -70.53
CA SER A 160 29.64 23.65 -71.81
C SER A 160 28.58 23.94 -72.88
N LEU A 161 27.29 23.92 -72.53
CA LEU A 161 26.20 24.30 -73.44
C LEU A 161 26.26 25.76 -73.84
N ALA A 162 26.54 26.67 -72.90
CA ALA A 162 26.67 28.09 -73.19
C ALA A 162 27.81 28.35 -74.20
N GLN A 163 28.95 27.67 -74.03
CA GLN A 163 30.06 27.74 -75.00
C GLN A 163 29.68 27.13 -76.35
N ALA A 164 28.93 26.02 -76.37
CA ALA A 164 28.48 25.43 -77.62
C ALA A 164 27.54 26.37 -78.40
N VAL A 165 26.69 27.13 -77.69
CA VAL A 165 25.84 28.17 -78.30
C VAL A 165 26.69 29.29 -78.89
N GLU A 166 27.68 29.80 -78.16
CA GLU A 166 28.59 30.85 -78.67
C GLU A 166 29.32 30.40 -79.95
N VAL A 167 29.87 29.18 -79.98
CA VAL A 167 30.53 28.62 -81.17
C VAL A 167 29.53 28.42 -82.33
N ALA A 168 28.29 28.04 -82.03
CA ALA A 168 27.24 27.91 -83.06
C ALA A 168 26.84 29.27 -83.65
N GLU A 169 26.79 30.33 -82.83
CA GLU A 169 26.57 31.69 -83.29
C GLU A 169 27.72 32.19 -84.17
N GLU A 170 28.97 31.93 -83.78
CA GLU A 170 30.16 32.25 -84.60
C GLU A 170 30.12 31.51 -85.95
N LEU A 171 29.79 30.21 -85.93
CA LEU A 171 29.63 29.42 -87.15
C LEU A 171 28.53 29.99 -88.06
N LEU A 172 27.41 30.46 -87.49
CA LEU A 172 26.32 31.05 -88.26
C LEU A 172 26.77 32.34 -88.97
N VAL A 173 27.54 33.20 -88.29
CA VAL A 173 28.11 34.42 -88.90
C VAL A 173 29.06 34.06 -90.05
N VAL A 174 29.97 33.11 -89.85
CA VAL A 174 30.89 32.66 -90.91
C VAL A 174 30.12 32.08 -92.10
N LEU A 175 29.08 31.28 -91.86
CA LEU A 175 28.26 30.72 -92.94
C LEU A 175 27.46 31.78 -93.69
N GLU A 176 27.04 32.87 -93.04
CA GLU A 176 26.40 34.01 -93.69
C GLU A 176 27.41 34.74 -94.61
N ASP A 177 28.63 34.99 -94.11
CA ASP A 177 29.71 35.58 -94.92
C ASP A 177 30.06 34.71 -96.13
N GLU A 178 30.13 33.39 -95.96
CA GLU A 178 30.39 32.45 -97.05
C GLU A 178 29.26 32.43 -98.07
N GLN A 179 27.99 32.55 -97.65
CA GLN A 179 26.86 32.69 -98.57
C GLN A 179 26.98 33.95 -99.44
N ASN A 180 27.38 35.08 -98.85
CA ASN A 180 27.58 36.34 -99.58
C ASN A 180 28.67 36.23 -100.66
N LYS A 181 29.69 35.38 -100.46
CA LYS A 181 30.74 35.14 -101.48
C LYS A 181 30.19 34.48 -102.75
N TYR A 182 29.15 33.65 -102.63
CA TYR A 182 28.52 33.02 -103.80
C TYR A 182 27.70 34.01 -104.64
N GLU A 183 27.39 35.20 -104.12
CA GLU A 183 26.79 36.28 -104.91
C GLU A 183 27.80 36.92 -105.89
N ASN A 184 29.11 36.74 -105.65
CA ASN A 184 30.19 37.32 -106.43
C ASN A 184 31.12 36.23 -107.01
N THR A 185 30.72 35.70 -108.16
CA THR A 185 31.45 34.62 -108.88
C THR A 185 32.06 35.10 -110.20
N ASP A 186 33.13 34.43 -110.63
CA ASP A 186 33.76 34.63 -111.94
C ASP A 186 32.95 33.99 -113.08
N GLU A 187 33.38 34.20 -114.33
CA GLU A 187 32.72 33.62 -115.52
C GLU A 187 32.72 32.07 -115.53
N ALA A 188 33.56 31.43 -114.71
CA ALA A 188 33.62 29.98 -114.52
C ALA A 188 32.77 29.49 -113.33
N GLY A 189 32.11 30.40 -112.61
CA GLY A 189 31.26 30.10 -111.46
C GLY A 189 32.00 29.89 -110.14
N ASN A 190 33.28 30.25 -110.05
CA ASN A 190 34.06 30.18 -108.81
C ASN A 190 33.91 31.48 -108.00
N THR A 191 33.95 31.38 -106.68
CA THR A 191 33.97 32.58 -105.82
C THR A 191 35.28 33.34 -106.00
N LEU A 192 35.19 34.67 -106.08
CA LEU A 192 36.38 35.53 -106.20
C LEU A 192 37.23 35.54 -104.92
N GLU A 193 36.57 35.40 -103.77
CA GLU A 193 37.22 35.22 -102.47
C GLU A 193 37.34 33.73 -102.12
N PRO A 194 38.44 33.31 -101.47
CA PRO A 194 38.58 31.94 -101.00
C PRO A 194 37.58 31.60 -99.90
N LEU A 195 37.10 30.35 -99.92
CA LEU A 195 36.14 29.81 -98.96
C LEU A 195 36.83 29.41 -97.64
N ALA A 196 36.25 29.76 -96.51
CA ALA A 196 36.79 29.47 -95.17
C ALA A 196 36.42 28.05 -94.67
N LYS A 197 36.62 27.03 -95.51
CA LYS A 197 36.20 25.64 -95.23
C LYS A 197 36.86 25.05 -93.98
N ASP A 198 38.14 25.36 -93.76
CA ASP A 198 38.89 24.85 -92.62
C ASP A 198 38.37 25.44 -91.30
N LEU A 199 38.03 26.73 -91.29
CA LEU A 199 37.45 27.42 -90.13
C LEU A 199 36.05 26.87 -89.80
N ILE A 200 35.21 26.63 -90.82
CA ILE A 200 33.90 26.00 -90.63
C ILE A 200 34.05 24.61 -89.99
N ALA A 201 34.94 23.78 -90.52
CA ALA A 201 35.17 22.44 -89.98
C ALA A 201 35.69 22.47 -88.54
N GLU A 202 36.56 23.43 -88.20
CA GLU A 202 37.03 23.64 -86.83
C GLU A 202 35.89 24.02 -85.88
N LEU A 203 35.07 25.02 -86.25
CA LEU A 203 33.94 25.48 -85.44
C LEU A 203 32.88 24.37 -85.26
N GLU A 204 32.57 23.62 -86.32
CA GLU A 204 31.69 22.45 -86.25
C GLU A 204 32.22 21.39 -85.29
N SER A 205 33.50 21.02 -85.42
CA SER A 205 34.14 20.04 -84.53
C SER A 205 34.15 20.51 -83.08
N ARG A 206 34.42 21.80 -82.83
CA ARG A 206 34.46 22.37 -81.50
C ARG A 206 33.08 22.38 -80.84
N LYS A 207 32.03 22.76 -81.58
CA LYS A 207 30.63 22.71 -81.12
C LYS A 207 30.22 21.28 -80.79
N ASP A 208 30.52 20.31 -81.67
CA ASP A 208 30.19 18.90 -81.45
C ASP A 208 30.93 18.31 -80.23
N GLU A 209 32.17 18.72 -79.99
CA GLU A 209 32.94 18.32 -78.82
C GLU A 209 32.33 18.88 -77.52
N LEU A 210 31.96 20.17 -77.50
CA LEU A 210 31.28 20.79 -76.35
C LEU A 210 29.93 20.14 -76.05
N LEU A 211 29.17 19.76 -77.08
CA LEU A 211 27.92 18.99 -76.92
C LEU A 211 28.18 17.59 -76.36
N ARG A 212 29.26 16.91 -76.74
CA ARG A 212 29.63 15.62 -76.15
C ARG A 212 30.05 15.77 -74.69
N GLN A 213 30.84 16.79 -74.37
CA GLN A 213 31.25 17.09 -73.00
C GLN A 213 30.03 17.36 -72.11
N SER A 214 29.06 18.14 -72.58
CA SER A 214 27.79 18.37 -71.87
C SER A 214 26.94 17.10 -71.68
N ASN A 215 27.02 16.12 -72.58
CA ASN A 215 26.23 14.89 -72.52
C ASN A 215 26.95 13.71 -71.85
N SER A 216 28.24 13.86 -71.55
CA SER A 216 29.08 12.82 -70.94
C SER A 216 29.42 13.10 -69.47
N GLN A 217 29.05 14.28 -68.98
CA GLN A 217 28.97 14.64 -67.56
C GLN A 217 27.58 14.27 -67.03
#